data_AF-K5VRE8-F1
#
_entry.id   AF-K5VRE8-F1
#
_cell.length_a   1.000
_cell.length_b   1.000
_cell.length_c   1.000
_cell.angle_alpha   90.00
_cell.angle_beta   90.00
_cell.angle_gamma   90.00
#
_symmetry.space_group_name_H-M   'P 1'
#
loop_
_entity.id
_entity.type
_entity.pdbx_description
1 polymer ?
#
loop_
_entity_poly.entity_id
_entity_poly.type
_entity_poly.pdbx_seq_one_letter_code
_entity_poly.pdbx_strand_id
1 'polypeptide(L)'
;WAGIEDHLSTNDEGKTKGSAEDIDTLLVFAGLFSAILTAFVVQTYQMLQPDTQDTTNQLLAYNSQLLSHGHTYPGTDYHIPPTLNMTMTSVLESQPFSPSASARWINVLLFTSLVLSLAAALFGILAKQWIREYMLWNSPLATPRENVMVRQMRFEDWESWNVDATIAAVPALLEIAMVLFLIGMVILLWTLDDIVAIILTVVVSAFLLTVSAFTILPVLFL
;
A
#
# COMPACT_ATOMS: atom_id res chain seq x y z
N TRP A 1 -49.92 8.85 0.55
CA TRP A 1 -48.95 8.00 1.25
C TRP A 1 -48.30 7.00 0.30
N ALA A 2 -49.04 6.06 -0.32
CA ALA A 2 -48.45 5.11 -1.29
C ALA A 2 -47.68 5.77 -2.46
N GLY A 3 -48.22 6.83 -3.07
CA GLY A 3 -47.48 7.56 -4.13
C GLY A 3 -46.25 8.34 -3.64
N ILE A 4 -46.18 8.67 -2.34
CA ILE A 4 -45.00 9.33 -1.75
C ILE A 4 -43.92 8.28 -1.48
N GLU A 5 -44.32 7.13 -0.93
CA GLU A 5 -43.45 5.98 -0.70
C GLU A 5 -42.80 5.49 -2.00
N ASP A 6 -43.58 5.33 -3.07
CA ASP A 6 -43.09 4.93 -4.40
C ASP A 6 -42.07 5.93 -4.97
N HIS A 7 -42.37 7.23 -4.85
CA HIS A 7 -41.46 8.28 -5.30
C HIS A 7 -40.14 8.30 -4.49
N LEU A 8 -40.21 8.14 -3.17
CA LEU A 8 -39.03 8.09 -2.30
C LEU A 8 -38.19 6.85 -2.56
N SER A 9 -38.81 5.67 -2.71
CA SER A 9 -38.12 4.43 -3.06
C SER A 9 -37.35 4.57 -4.37
N THR A 10 -38.01 5.08 -5.42
CA THR A 10 -37.39 5.27 -6.74
C THR A 10 -36.22 6.25 -6.69
N ASN A 11 -36.37 7.36 -5.97
CA ASN A 11 -35.31 8.36 -5.83
C ASN A 11 -34.09 7.84 -5.05
N ASP A 12 -34.34 7.14 -3.94
CA ASP A 12 -33.24 6.62 -3.11
C ASP A 12 -32.50 5.50 -3.81
N GLU A 13 -33.22 4.58 -4.45
CA GLU A 13 -32.63 3.51 -5.27
C GLU A 13 -31.72 4.10 -6.35
N GLY A 14 -32.18 5.15 -7.04
CA GLY A 14 -31.39 5.83 -8.06
C GLY A 14 -30.06 6.40 -7.53
N LYS A 15 -30.07 7.03 -6.35
CA LYS A 15 -28.86 7.62 -5.74
C LYS A 15 -27.91 6.56 -5.19
N THR A 16 -28.45 5.55 -4.50
CA THR A 16 -27.64 4.54 -3.82
C THR A 16 -27.07 3.51 -4.79
N LYS A 17 -27.77 3.22 -5.90
CA LYS A 17 -27.32 2.26 -6.89
C LYS A 17 -26.04 2.72 -7.60
N GLY A 18 -25.98 3.98 -8.04
CA GLY A 18 -24.77 4.54 -8.64
C GLY A 18 -23.59 4.48 -7.68
N SER A 19 -23.79 4.90 -6.43
CA SER A 19 -22.75 4.85 -5.40
C SER A 19 -22.26 3.41 -5.12
N ALA A 20 -23.17 2.43 -5.11
CA ALA A 20 -22.81 1.04 -4.90
C ALA A 20 -22.01 0.43 -6.08
N GLU A 21 -22.35 0.79 -7.32
CA GLU A 21 -21.64 0.37 -8.54
C GLU A 21 -20.23 0.99 -8.61
N ASP A 22 -20.08 2.26 -8.23
CA ASP A 22 -18.78 2.93 -8.13
C ASP A 22 -17.89 2.25 -7.08
N ILE A 23 -18.45 1.94 -5.91
CA ILE A 23 -17.72 1.21 -4.86
C ILE A 23 -17.28 -0.18 -5.34
N ASP A 24 -18.13 -0.91 -6.09
CA ASP A 24 -17.74 -2.21 -6.66
C ASP A 24 -16.53 -2.11 -7.58
N THR A 25 -16.50 -1.07 -8.41
CA THR A 25 -15.35 -0.80 -9.29
C THR A 25 -14.09 -0.47 -8.49
N LEU A 26 -14.22 0.37 -7.45
CA LEU A 26 -13.11 0.73 -6.57
C LEU A 26 -12.58 -0.47 -5.77
N LEU A 27 -13.46 -1.40 -5.34
CA LEU A 27 -13.07 -2.62 -4.63
C LEU A 27 -12.24 -3.56 -5.52
N VAL A 28 -12.64 -3.73 -6.78
CA VAL A 28 -11.87 -4.52 -7.75
C VAL A 28 -10.50 -3.87 -7.98
N PHE A 29 -10.46 -2.55 -8.16
CA PHE A 29 -9.22 -1.81 -8.31
C PHE A 29 -8.31 -1.95 -7.08
N ALA A 30 -8.85 -1.77 -5.86
CA ALA A 30 -8.11 -1.94 -4.61
C ALA A 30 -7.52 -3.34 -4.47
N GLY A 31 -8.26 -4.38 -4.85
CA GLY A 31 -7.78 -5.77 -4.85
C GLY A 31 -6.60 -5.98 -5.81
N LEU A 32 -6.74 -5.52 -7.07
CA LEU A 32 -5.68 -5.62 -8.08
C LEU A 32 -4.44 -4.82 -7.68
N PHE A 33 -4.63 -3.59 -7.20
CA PHE A 33 -3.54 -2.73 -6.75
C PHE A 33 -2.80 -3.33 -5.55
N SER A 34 -3.53 -3.88 -4.58
CA SER A 34 -2.93 -4.57 -3.43
C SER A 34 -2.13 -5.81 -3.84
N ALA A 35 -2.57 -6.55 -4.85
CA ALA A 35 -1.83 -7.70 -5.38
C ALA A 35 -0.51 -7.26 -6.03
N ILE A 36 -0.53 -6.20 -6.84
CA ILE A 36 0.68 -5.62 -7.44
C ILE A 36 1.63 -5.12 -6.35
N LEU A 37 1.13 -4.38 -5.37
CA LEU A 37 1.90 -3.87 -4.23
C LEU A 37 2.56 -5.00 -3.44
N THR A 38 1.86 -6.10 -3.22
CA THR A 38 2.39 -7.25 -2.47
C THR A 38 3.63 -7.83 -3.15
N ALA A 39 3.68 -7.86 -4.49
CA ALA A 39 4.86 -8.33 -5.22
C ALA A 39 6.09 -7.47 -4.94
N PHE A 40 5.93 -6.14 -4.91
CA PHE A 40 7.03 -5.22 -4.57
C PHE A 40 7.41 -5.32 -3.10
N VAL A 41 6.43 -5.38 -2.20
CA VAL A 41 6.67 -5.50 -0.75
C VAL A 41 7.46 -6.76 -0.42
N VAL A 42 7.14 -7.90 -1.03
CA VAL A 42 7.89 -9.16 -0.83
C VAL A 42 9.35 -9.01 -1.24
N GLN A 43 9.62 -8.29 -2.34
CA GLN A 43 10.98 -8.03 -2.80
C GLN A 43 11.72 -7.05 -1.89
N THR A 44 11.09 -5.92 -1.53
CA THR A 44 11.76 -4.85 -0.77
C THR A 44 11.89 -5.17 0.72
N TYR A 45 11.03 -6.04 1.27
CA TYR A 45 11.12 -6.48 2.66
C TYR A 45 12.46 -7.18 2.95
N GLN A 46 13.02 -7.88 1.97
CA GLN A 46 14.34 -8.50 2.10
C GLN A 46 15.46 -7.46 2.35
N MET A 47 15.28 -6.21 1.91
CA MET A 47 16.24 -5.13 2.19
C MET A 47 16.27 -4.73 3.68
N LEU A 48 15.29 -5.16 4.48
CA LEU A 48 15.26 -4.98 5.94
C LEU A 48 15.83 -6.19 6.69
N GLN A 49 16.32 -7.21 5.98
CA GLN A 49 16.93 -8.39 6.57
C GLN A 49 18.44 -8.42 6.28
N PRO A 50 19.25 -9.01 7.18
CA PRO A 50 20.65 -9.27 6.90
C PRO A 50 20.81 -10.21 5.71
N ASP A 51 21.68 -9.87 4.76
CA ASP A 51 21.97 -10.76 3.64
C ASP A 51 22.88 -11.91 4.10
N THR A 52 22.28 -13.09 4.24
CA THR A 52 22.98 -14.33 4.58
C THR A 52 23.95 -14.78 3.49
N GLN A 53 23.72 -14.41 2.21
CA GLN A 53 24.62 -14.71 1.11
C GLN A 53 25.88 -13.86 1.18
N ASP A 54 25.76 -12.57 1.49
CA ASP A 54 26.94 -11.71 1.69
C ASP A 54 27.81 -12.21 2.84
N THR A 55 27.20 -12.62 3.95
CA THR A 55 27.93 -13.22 5.08
C THR A 55 28.66 -14.49 4.64
N THR A 56 27.99 -15.35 3.87
CA THR A 56 28.55 -16.61 3.35
C THR A 56 29.68 -16.35 2.34
N ASN A 57 29.52 -15.38 1.44
CA ASN A 57 30.52 -14.98 0.45
C ASN A 57 31.76 -14.36 1.12
N GLN A 58 31.56 -13.55 2.16
CA GLN A 58 32.66 -13.02 2.97
C GLN A 58 33.41 -14.14 3.70
N LEU A 59 32.70 -15.10 4.29
CA LEU A 59 33.30 -16.29 4.91
C LEU A 59 34.03 -17.18 3.90
N LEU A 60 33.49 -17.35 2.69
CA LEU A 60 34.12 -18.11 1.59
C LEU A 60 35.39 -17.42 1.09
N ALA A 61 35.33 -16.10 0.85
CA ALA A 61 36.48 -15.30 0.49
C ALA A 61 37.58 -15.39 1.56
N TYR A 62 37.21 -15.31 2.83
CA TYR A 62 38.14 -15.50 3.95
C TYR A 62 38.77 -16.89 3.97
N ASN A 63 37.98 -17.96 3.84
CA ASN A 63 38.51 -19.34 3.77
C ASN A 63 39.46 -19.53 2.57
N SER A 64 39.15 -18.95 1.42
CA SER A 64 40.01 -19.00 0.24
C SER A 64 41.37 -18.30 0.48
N GLN A 65 41.36 -17.18 1.22
CA GLN A 65 42.58 -16.47 1.60
C GLN A 65 43.42 -17.30 2.57
N LEU A 66 42.82 -17.95 3.57
CA LEU A 66 43.54 -18.84 4.48
C LEU A 66 44.24 -20.00 3.73
N LEU A 67 43.55 -20.62 2.79
CA LEU A 67 44.09 -21.72 2.00
C LEU A 67 45.24 -21.26 1.09
N SER A 68 45.16 -20.06 0.51
CA SER A 68 46.23 -19.50 -0.32
C SER A 68 47.53 -19.21 0.44
N HIS A 69 47.44 -18.84 1.72
CA HIS A 69 48.61 -18.58 2.58
C HIS A 69 49.15 -19.84 3.28
N GLY A 70 48.38 -20.94 3.29
CA GLY A 70 48.75 -22.23 3.90
C GLY A 70 49.84 -23.01 3.14
N HIS A 71 50.33 -22.52 2.01
CA HIS A 71 51.40 -23.13 1.22
C HIS A 71 52.75 -22.43 1.45
N THR A 72 53.24 -22.41 2.68
CA THR A 72 54.66 -22.10 2.95
C THR A 72 55.33 -23.32 3.58
N TYR A 73 56.35 -23.79 2.87
CA TYR A 73 57.30 -24.91 3.09
C TYR A 73 57.31 -25.63 4.46
N PRO A 74 57.49 -26.98 4.47
CA PRO A 74 57.54 -27.75 5.71
C PRO A 74 58.85 -27.48 6.45
N GLY A 75 58.79 -26.82 7.61
CA GLY A 75 59.95 -26.75 8.51
C GLY A 75 60.08 -25.56 9.47
N THR A 76 59.19 -24.57 9.46
CA THR A 76 59.27 -23.45 10.42
C THR A 76 57.95 -23.26 11.16
N ASP A 77 58.05 -23.05 12.47
CA ASP A 77 56.94 -22.88 13.41
C ASP A 77 55.78 -22.06 12.83
N TYR A 78 54.58 -22.62 12.96
CA TYR A 78 53.33 -22.05 12.47
C TYR A 78 53.00 -20.76 13.24
N HIS A 79 53.55 -19.64 12.77
CA HIS A 79 53.14 -18.32 13.24
C HIS A 79 52.06 -17.82 12.29
N ILE A 80 50.79 -17.99 12.65
CA ILE A 80 49.70 -17.26 12.00
C ILE A 80 50.07 -15.76 12.11
N PRO A 81 50.16 -15.03 10.98
CA PRO A 81 50.32 -13.59 11.02
C PRO A 81 49.24 -12.97 11.91
N PRO A 82 49.58 -12.06 12.85
CA PRO A 82 48.59 -11.42 13.73
C PRO A 82 47.49 -10.67 12.97
N THR A 83 47.75 -10.31 11.70
CA THR A 83 46.77 -9.70 10.78
C THR A 83 45.59 -10.63 10.48
N LEU A 84 45.81 -11.94 10.35
CA LEU A 84 44.74 -12.91 10.05
C LEU A 84 43.82 -13.11 11.27
N ASN A 85 44.38 -13.10 12.48
CA ASN A 85 43.63 -13.21 13.74
C ASN A 85 42.74 -11.96 13.99
N MET A 86 43.21 -10.76 13.61
CA MET A 86 42.41 -9.53 13.69
C MET A 86 41.21 -9.54 12.73
N THR A 87 41.40 -10.02 11.49
CA THR A 87 40.28 -10.20 10.55
C THR A 87 39.27 -11.23 11.04
N MET A 88 39.72 -12.34 11.62
CA MET A 88 38.83 -13.39 12.16
C MET A 88 37.95 -12.84 13.28
N THR A 89 38.51 -12.03 14.17
CA THR A 89 37.76 -11.36 15.23
C THR A 89 36.74 -10.37 14.66
N SER A 90 37.09 -9.58 13.63
CA SER A 90 36.15 -8.65 12.97
C SER A 90 35.03 -9.33 12.16
N VAL A 91 35.24 -10.56 11.67
CA VAL A 91 34.22 -11.35 10.97
C VAL A 91 33.28 -12.03 11.95
N LEU A 92 33.77 -12.49 13.11
CA LEU A 92 32.93 -13.03 14.19
C LEU A 92 32.18 -11.93 14.97
N GLU A 93 32.76 -10.73 15.04
CA GLU A 93 32.14 -9.54 15.63
C GLU A 93 31.32 -8.81 14.56
N SER A 94 30.34 -9.52 13.97
CA SER A 94 29.46 -8.96 12.95
C SER A 94 28.79 -7.69 13.50
N GLN A 95 29.04 -6.53 12.87
CA GLN A 95 28.30 -5.32 13.22
C GLN A 95 26.78 -5.62 13.21
N PRO A 96 26.01 -5.11 14.18
CA PRO A 96 24.57 -5.31 14.18
C PRO A 96 24.01 -4.76 12.86
N PHE A 97 23.31 -5.62 12.11
CA PHE A 97 22.72 -5.24 10.84
C PHE A 97 21.85 -3.98 11.01
N SER A 98 22.12 -2.97 10.19
CA SER A 98 21.33 -1.75 10.13
C SER A 98 20.94 -1.49 8.69
N PRO A 99 19.63 -1.54 8.34
CA PRO A 99 19.19 -1.32 6.98
C PRO A 99 19.47 0.13 6.55
N SER A 100 19.80 0.30 5.26
CA SER A 100 20.09 1.59 4.65
C SER A 100 18.90 2.55 4.77
N ALA A 101 19.16 3.85 4.77
CA ALA A 101 18.11 4.85 4.86
C ALA A 101 17.09 4.72 3.70
N SER A 102 17.57 4.46 2.47
CA SER A 102 16.72 4.23 1.29
C SER A 102 15.83 3.00 1.47
N ALA A 103 16.37 1.88 1.97
CA ALA A 103 15.59 0.67 2.21
C ALA A 103 14.44 0.91 3.21
N ARG A 104 14.69 1.71 4.26
CA ARG A 104 13.64 2.08 5.23
C ARG A 104 12.55 2.92 4.57
N TRP A 105 12.92 3.98 3.83
CA TRP A 105 11.95 4.85 3.16
C TRP A 105 11.10 4.10 2.14
N ILE A 106 11.72 3.27 1.29
CA ILE A 106 11.02 2.45 0.30
C ILE A 106 9.98 1.57 1.00
N ASN A 107 10.39 0.83 2.02
CA ASN A 107 9.49 -0.09 2.70
C ASN A 107 8.37 0.66 3.44
N VAL A 108 8.66 1.77 4.13
CA VAL A 108 7.61 2.58 4.77
C VAL A 108 6.58 3.03 3.73
N LEU A 109 7.00 3.60 2.61
CA LEU A 109 6.09 4.07 1.56
C LEU A 109 5.25 2.93 0.96
N LEU A 110 5.89 1.80 0.63
CA LEU A 110 5.21 0.65 0.03
C LEU A 110 4.24 -0.03 1.01
N PHE A 111 4.66 -0.29 2.25
CA PHE A 111 3.76 -0.86 3.27
C PHE A 111 2.61 0.09 3.60
N THR A 112 2.86 1.39 3.74
CA THR A 112 1.79 2.38 3.97
C THR A 112 0.81 2.41 2.80
N SER A 113 1.28 2.39 1.55
CA SER A 113 0.39 2.32 0.39
C SER A 113 -0.48 1.05 0.38
N LEU A 114 0.08 -0.10 0.76
CA LEU A 114 -0.67 -1.35 0.88
C LEU A 114 -1.74 -1.27 1.96
N VAL A 115 -1.40 -0.75 3.14
CA VAL A 115 -2.35 -0.59 4.25
C VAL A 115 -3.48 0.36 3.85
N LEU A 116 -3.19 1.48 3.18
CA LEU A 116 -4.23 2.41 2.73
C LEU A 116 -5.14 1.80 1.67
N SER A 117 -4.60 1.02 0.72
CA SER A 117 -5.39 0.29 -0.27
C SER A 117 -6.34 -0.72 0.39
N LEU A 118 -5.86 -1.49 1.37
CA LEU A 118 -6.69 -2.42 2.13
C LEU A 118 -7.73 -1.68 2.98
N ALA A 119 -7.36 -0.56 3.60
CA ALA A 119 -8.28 0.28 4.36
C ALA A 119 -9.40 0.80 3.45
N ALA A 120 -9.08 1.30 2.25
CA ALA A 120 -10.06 1.72 1.27
C ALA A 120 -11.03 0.59 0.90
N ALA A 121 -10.52 -0.63 0.70
CA ALA A 121 -11.37 -1.79 0.45
C ALA A 121 -12.31 -2.10 1.63
N LEU A 122 -11.82 -2.02 2.87
CA LEU A 122 -12.65 -2.22 4.06
C LEU A 122 -13.74 -1.14 4.17
N PHE A 123 -13.41 0.13 3.97
CA PHE A 123 -14.39 1.22 3.96
C PHE A 123 -15.42 1.06 2.84
N GLY A 124 -15.00 0.61 1.65
CA GLY A 124 -15.91 0.31 0.54
C GLY A 124 -16.90 -0.79 0.91
N ILE A 125 -16.44 -1.88 1.54
CA ILE A 125 -17.32 -2.96 1.99
C ILE A 125 -18.32 -2.45 3.04
N LEU A 126 -17.87 -1.65 4.01
CA LEU A 126 -18.75 -1.05 5.03
C LEU A 126 -19.78 -0.11 4.41
N ALA A 127 -19.36 0.75 3.47
CA ALA A 127 -20.25 1.64 2.75
C ALA A 127 -21.34 0.86 1.99
N LYS A 128 -21.00 -0.26 1.32
CA LYS A 128 -22.01 -1.12 0.68
C LYS A 128 -22.97 -1.76 1.69
N GLN A 129 -22.47 -2.16 2.85
CA GLN A 129 -23.32 -2.73 3.91
C GLN A 129 -24.33 -1.69 4.40
N TRP A 130 -23.90 -0.45 4.62
CA TRP A 130 -24.78 0.64 5.02
C TRP A 130 -25.78 1.02 3.91
N ILE A 131 -25.36 1.09 2.65
CA ILE A 131 -26.27 1.31 1.51
C ILE A 131 -27.37 0.25 1.48
N ARG A 132 -26.98 -1.03 1.61
CA ARG A 132 -27.94 -2.15 1.61
C ARG A 132 -28.89 -2.07 2.80
N GLU A 133 -28.36 -1.79 4.00
CA GLU A 133 -29.18 -1.64 5.20
C GLU A 133 -30.13 -0.45 5.08
N TYR A 134 -29.66 0.68 4.57
CA TYR A 134 -30.50 1.85 4.32
C TYR A 134 -31.69 1.49 3.42
N MET A 135 -31.47 0.76 2.32
CA MET A 135 -32.51 0.31 1.37
C MET A 135 -33.53 -0.69 1.91
N LEU A 136 -33.27 -1.35 3.04
CA LEU A 136 -34.18 -2.33 3.65
C LEU A 136 -35.36 -1.69 4.43
N TRP A 137 -35.69 -0.43 4.19
CA TRP A 137 -36.73 0.31 4.91
C TRP A 137 -38.15 -0.02 4.45
N ASN A 138 -38.32 -0.45 3.19
CA ASN A 138 -39.62 -0.69 2.60
C ASN A 138 -40.10 -2.12 2.92
N SER A 139 -40.98 -2.26 3.91
CA SER A 139 -41.61 -3.54 4.25
C SER A 139 -42.97 -3.66 3.55
N PRO A 140 -43.21 -4.72 2.75
CA PRO A 140 -44.50 -4.91 2.06
C PRO A 140 -45.65 -5.25 3.02
N LEU A 141 -45.35 -5.52 4.30
CA LEU A 141 -46.33 -5.85 5.34
C LEU A 141 -46.76 -4.62 6.17
N ALA A 142 -46.02 -3.51 6.07
CA ALA A 142 -46.28 -2.29 6.84
C ALA A 142 -47.11 -1.29 6.04
N THR A 143 -47.75 -0.34 6.74
CA THR A 143 -48.51 0.71 6.04
C THR A 143 -47.56 1.70 5.36
N PRO A 144 -47.96 2.30 4.22
CA PRO A 144 -47.14 3.30 3.52
C PRO A 144 -46.64 4.46 4.41
N ARG A 145 -47.41 4.80 5.45
CA ARG A 145 -47.03 5.84 6.41
C ARG A 145 -45.91 5.36 7.34
N GLU A 146 -45.99 4.13 7.83
CA GLU A 146 -44.95 3.54 8.71
C GLU A 146 -43.62 3.39 7.96
N ASN A 147 -43.65 2.91 6.72
CA ASN A 147 -42.44 2.79 5.89
C ASN A 147 -41.74 4.14 5.69
N VAL A 148 -42.50 5.20 5.41
CA VAL A 148 -41.95 6.57 5.28
C VAL A 148 -41.34 7.07 6.60
N MET A 149 -41.92 6.74 7.76
CA MET A 149 -41.35 7.10 9.07
C MET A 149 -40.05 6.34 9.36
N VAL A 150 -39.99 5.04 9.04
CA VAL A 150 -38.77 4.23 9.19
C VAL A 150 -37.64 4.75 8.29
N ARG A 151 -37.97 5.11 7.04
CA ARG A 151 -37.00 5.75 6.13
C ARG A 151 -36.42 7.02 6.72
N GLN A 152 -37.26 7.88 7.29
CA GLN A 152 -36.81 9.15 7.89
C GLN A 152 -35.84 8.91 9.05
N MET A 153 -36.14 7.96 9.95
CA MET A 153 -35.24 7.59 11.03
C MET A 153 -33.89 7.08 10.49
N ARG A 154 -33.92 6.20 9.48
CA ARG A 154 -32.69 5.69 8.85
C ARG A 154 -31.89 6.77 8.11
N PHE A 155 -32.56 7.78 7.56
CA PHE A 155 -31.91 8.91 6.92
C PHE A 155 -31.22 9.83 7.95
N GLU A 156 -31.84 10.06 9.09
CA GLU A 156 -31.22 10.79 10.20
C GLU A 156 -30.00 10.03 10.76
N ASP A 157 -30.09 8.69 10.86
CA ASP A 157 -28.94 7.84 11.20
C ASP A 157 -27.84 7.90 10.11
N TRP A 158 -28.21 7.89 8.83
CA TRP A 158 -27.27 8.02 7.70
C TRP A 158 -26.46 9.32 7.77
N GLU A 159 -27.15 10.43 8.03
CA GLU A 159 -26.54 11.76 8.10
C GLU A 159 -25.68 11.90 9.36
N SER A 160 -26.15 11.43 10.51
CA SER A 160 -25.38 11.48 11.77
C SER A 160 -24.11 10.62 11.74
N TRP A 161 -24.10 9.50 11.01
CA TRP A 161 -22.93 8.64 10.83
C TRP A 161 -22.00 9.10 9.70
N ASN A 162 -22.33 10.19 8.99
CA ASN A 162 -21.55 10.71 7.87
C ASN A 162 -21.18 9.64 6.83
N VAL A 163 -22.17 8.84 6.42
CA VAL A 163 -21.93 7.77 5.44
C VAL A 163 -21.37 8.31 4.13
N ASP A 164 -21.83 9.50 3.71
CA ASP A 164 -21.33 10.18 2.50
C ASP A 164 -19.83 10.47 2.58
N ALA A 165 -19.32 10.85 3.76
CA ALA A 165 -17.88 11.07 3.96
C ALA A 165 -17.11 9.74 3.88
N THR A 166 -17.69 8.64 4.34
CA THR A 166 -17.06 7.30 4.22
C THR A 166 -17.00 6.85 2.76
N ILE A 167 -18.08 7.05 1.99
CA ILE A 167 -18.12 6.75 0.56
C ILE A 167 -17.06 7.58 -0.18
N ALA A 168 -16.96 8.89 0.13
CA ALA A 168 -15.96 9.78 -0.46
C ALA A 168 -14.52 9.46 -0.02
N ALA A 169 -14.32 8.86 1.16
CA ALA A 169 -12.99 8.48 1.64
C ALA A 169 -12.38 7.30 0.87
N VAL A 170 -13.19 6.38 0.33
CA VAL A 170 -12.72 5.22 -0.43
C VAL A 170 -11.82 5.60 -1.62
N PRO A 171 -12.28 6.43 -2.58
CA PRO A 171 -11.43 6.85 -3.70
C PRO A 171 -10.24 7.68 -3.22
N ALA A 172 -10.42 8.57 -2.24
CA ALA A 172 -9.32 9.40 -1.72
C ALA A 172 -8.18 8.58 -1.10
N LEU A 173 -8.51 7.54 -0.33
CA LEU A 173 -7.52 6.62 0.24
C LEU A 173 -6.75 5.86 -0.85
N LEU A 174 -7.44 5.44 -1.93
CA LEU A 174 -6.81 4.77 -3.07
C LEU A 174 -5.88 5.71 -3.86
N GLU A 175 -6.27 6.96 -4.06
CA GLU A 175 -5.42 7.95 -4.70
C GLU A 175 -4.14 8.20 -3.89
N ILE A 176 -4.27 8.43 -2.57
CA ILE A 176 -3.12 8.61 -1.68
C ILE A 176 -2.22 7.36 -1.71
N ALA A 177 -2.81 6.18 -1.67
CA ALA A 177 -2.07 4.92 -1.77
C ALA A 177 -1.30 4.83 -3.09
N MET A 178 -1.92 5.19 -4.22
CA MET A 178 -1.28 5.19 -5.54
C MET A 178 -0.11 6.17 -5.62
N VAL A 179 -0.27 7.39 -5.07
CA VAL A 179 0.81 8.39 -5.04
C VAL A 179 1.99 7.90 -4.21
N LEU A 180 1.73 7.37 -3.01
CA LEU A 180 2.79 6.82 -2.14
C LEU A 180 3.52 5.65 -2.79
N PHE A 181 2.78 4.77 -3.49
CA PHE A 181 3.37 3.68 -4.26
C PHE A 181 4.31 4.20 -5.36
N LEU A 182 3.86 5.17 -6.16
CA LEU A 182 4.66 5.74 -7.24
C LEU A 182 5.95 6.39 -6.71
N ILE A 183 5.88 7.10 -5.57
CA ILE A 183 7.06 7.68 -4.92
C ILE A 183 8.01 6.57 -4.44
N GLY A 184 7.48 5.54 -3.77
CA GLY A 184 8.27 4.39 -3.33
C GLY A 184 8.95 3.67 -4.48
N MET A 185 8.26 3.51 -5.61
CA MET A 185 8.79 2.94 -6.84
C MET A 185 9.92 3.77 -7.45
N VAL A 186 9.75 5.09 -7.53
CA VAL A 186 10.82 5.98 -8.02
C VAL A 186 12.07 5.84 -7.15
N ILE A 187 11.93 5.91 -5.82
CA ILE A 187 13.07 5.76 -4.90
C ILE A 187 13.73 4.39 -5.07
N LEU A 188 12.95 3.32 -5.21
CA LEU A 188 13.47 1.97 -5.46
C LEU A 188 14.32 1.92 -6.74
N LEU A 189 13.85 2.49 -7.84
CA LEU A 189 14.57 2.46 -9.11
C LEU A 189 15.91 3.22 -9.03
N TRP A 190 15.94 4.35 -8.32
CA TRP A 190 17.18 5.10 -8.07
C TRP A 190 18.22 4.30 -7.26
N THR A 191 17.82 3.20 -6.59
CA THR A 191 18.78 2.28 -5.94
C THR A 191 19.30 1.18 -6.86
N LEU A 192 18.69 0.99 -8.04
CA LEU A 192 19.02 -0.10 -8.96
C LEU A 192 19.79 0.38 -10.19
N ASP A 193 19.25 1.37 -10.91
CA ASP A 193 19.86 1.86 -12.15
C ASP A 193 19.40 3.30 -12.46
N ASP A 194 20.36 4.20 -12.69
CA ASP A 194 20.09 5.62 -12.92
C ASP A 194 19.33 5.88 -14.23
N ILE A 195 19.61 5.10 -15.30
CA ILE A 195 18.99 5.32 -16.61
C ILE A 195 17.50 4.97 -16.53
N VAL A 196 17.19 3.80 -15.98
CA VAL A 196 15.81 3.34 -15.79
C VAL A 196 15.06 4.25 -14.82
N ALA A 197 15.72 4.72 -13.76
CA ALA A 197 15.14 5.64 -12.79
C ALA A 197 14.77 7.00 -13.39
N ILE A 198 15.65 7.60 -14.20
CA ILE A 198 15.39 8.89 -14.86
C ILE A 198 14.16 8.79 -15.77
N ILE A 199 14.11 7.77 -16.63
CA ILE A 199 13.00 7.58 -17.56
C ILE A 199 11.68 7.44 -16.79
N LEU A 200 11.64 6.59 -15.76
CA LEU A 200 10.42 6.39 -14.98
C LEU A 200 10.02 7.65 -14.21
N THR A 201 10.98 8.40 -13.65
CA THR A 201 10.71 9.65 -12.92
C THR A 201 10.03 10.69 -13.82
N VAL A 202 10.45 10.80 -15.08
CA VAL A 202 9.80 11.70 -16.06
C VAL A 202 8.36 11.26 -16.33
N VAL A 203 8.12 9.97 -16.54
CA VAL A 203 6.77 9.44 -16.79
C VAL A 203 5.86 9.63 -15.59
N VAL A 204 6.33 9.29 -14.39
CA VAL A 204 5.57 9.42 -13.14
C VAL A 204 5.26 10.87 -12.82
N SER A 205 6.23 11.78 -13.00
CA SER A 205 6.00 13.21 -12.76
C SER A 205 4.98 13.81 -13.72
N ALA A 206 5.04 13.47 -15.02
CA ALA A 206 4.04 13.90 -15.99
C ALA A 206 2.63 13.39 -15.64
N PHE A 207 2.52 12.13 -15.21
CA PHE A 207 1.26 11.55 -14.75
C PHE A 207 0.70 12.27 -13.51
N LEU A 208 1.53 12.46 -12.47
CA LEU A 208 1.11 13.13 -11.24
C LEU A 208 0.72 14.60 -11.46
N LEU A 209 1.43 15.30 -12.35
CA LEU A 209 1.06 16.67 -12.75
C LEU A 209 -0.30 16.71 -13.43
N THR A 210 -0.57 15.74 -14.31
CA THR A 210 -1.86 15.64 -15.01
C THR A 210 -2.99 15.40 -14.00
N VAL A 211 -2.84 14.41 -13.11
CA VAL A 211 -3.82 14.13 -12.06
C VAL A 211 -4.05 15.35 -11.18
N SER A 212 -2.97 15.98 -10.70
CA SER A 212 -3.05 17.18 -9.86
C SER A 212 -3.77 18.32 -10.56
N ALA A 213 -3.52 18.53 -11.86
CA ALA A 213 -4.23 19.54 -12.65
C ALA A 213 -5.73 19.25 -12.70
N PHE A 214 -6.14 18.00 -12.97
CA PHE A 214 -7.55 17.61 -13.01
C PHE A 214 -8.25 17.67 -11.64
N THR A 215 -7.55 17.37 -10.54
CA THR A 215 -8.13 17.45 -9.19
C THR A 215 -8.29 18.89 -8.71
N ILE A 216 -7.37 19.79 -9.07
CA ILE A 216 -7.38 21.20 -8.62
C ILE A 216 -8.27 22.07 -9.52
N LEU A 217 -8.42 21.74 -10.81
CA LEU A 217 -9.22 22.54 -11.76
C LEU A 217 -10.63 22.85 -11.23
N PRO A 218 -11.44 21.87 -10.77
CA PRO A 218 -12.80 22.13 -10.30
C PRO A 218 -12.83 23.01 -9.06
N VAL A 219 -11.82 22.92 -8.19
CA VAL A 219 -11.72 23.69 -6.94
C VAL A 219 -11.40 25.17 -7.19
N LEU A 220 -10.72 25.49 -8.28
CA LEU A 220 -10.40 26.87 -8.67
C LEU A 220 -11.53 27.55 -9.46
N PHE A 221 -12.41 26.77 -10.10
CA PHE A 221 -13.53 27.28 -10.91
C PHE A 221 -14.91 27.14 -10.22
N LEU A 222 -14.94 26.65 -8.97
CA LEU A 222 -16.09 26.71 -8.05
C LEU A 222 -16.00 27.93 -7.14
#